data_AF-A0A179UM50-F1
#
_entry.id   AF-A0A179UM50-F1
#
_cell.length_a   1.000
_cell.length_b   1.000
_cell.length_c   1.000
_cell.angle_alpha   90.00
_cell.angle_beta   90.00
_cell.angle_gamma   90.00
#
_symmetry.space_group_name_H-M   'P 1'
#
loop_
_entity.id
_entity.type
_entity.pdbx_description
1 polymer ?
#
loop_
_entity_poly.entity_id
_entity_poly.type
_entity_poly.pdbx_seq_one_letter_code
_entity_poly.pdbx_strand_id
1 'polypeptide(L)'
;MAQGELKKSKAASSAKRSNVLGPKKGARVIAPKKANLIRQKKITKKISSGLTARTERALAERAGHLELLAGGKKSKDGKVKK
;
A
#
# COMPACT_ATOMS: atom_id res chain seq x y z
N MET A 1 -8.90 -28.86 50.40
CA MET A 1 -9.64 -28.45 49.20
C MET A 1 -8.75 -27.53 48.37
N ALA A 2 -8.85 -27.65 47.05
CA ALA A 2 -7.80 -27.38 46.06
C ALA A 2 -7.22 -25.96 46.04
N GLN A 3 -5.91 -25.91 45.77
CA GLN A 3 -5.15 -24.72 45.42
C GLN A 3 -5.73 -24.06 44.17
N GLY A 4 -5.97 -22.75 44.23
CA GLY A 4 -6.54 -21.97 43.14
C GLY A 4 -5.70 -21.99 41.87
N GLU A 5 -6.40 -21.90 40.73
CA GLU A 5 -5.90 -22.11 39.37
C GLU A 5 -4.72 -21.20 38.99
N LEU A 6 -3.78 -21.81 38.26
CA LEU A 6 -2.49 -21.27 37.85
C LEU A 6 -2.59 -19.97 37.03
N LYS A 7 -1.69 -19.02 37.32
CA LYS A 7 -1.48 -17.78 36.56
C LYS A 7 -1.46 -18.04 35.06
N LYS A 8 -2.35 -17.37 34.31
CA LYS A 8 -2.31 -17.30 32.85
C LYS A 8 -1.09 -16.47 32.43
N SER A 9 0.01 -17.13 32.09
CA SER A 9 1.08 -16.48 31.34
C SER A 9 0.52 -16.17 29.95
N LYS A 10 0.41 -14.87 29.65
CA LYS A 10 0.15 -14.42 28.30
C LYS A 10 1.33 -14.91 27.47
N ALA A 11 1.09 -15.81 26.51
CA ALA A 11 2.07 -16.05 25.46
C ALA A 11 2.31 -14.69 24.82
N ALA A 12 3.48 -14.11 25.09
CA ALA A 12 3.94 -12.96 24.35
C ALA A 12 3.94 -13.42 22.89
N SER A 13 3.00 -12.89 22.11
CA SER A 13 3.06 -12.94 20.65
C SER A 13 4.51 -12.64 20.32
N SER A 14 5.22 -13.57 19.69
CA SER A 14 6.65 -13.42 19.41
C SER A 14 6.84 -12.07 18.74
N ALA A 15 7.29 -11.07 19.51
CA ALA A 15 7.60 -9.77 18.97
C ALA A 15 8.67 -10.08 17.94
N LYS A 16 8.38 -9.79 16.66
CA LYS A 16 9.38 -9.90 15.60
C LYS A 16 10.61 -9.19 16.13
N ARG A 17 11.65 -9.96 16.46
CA ARG A 17 12.88 -9.40 17.04
C ARG A 17 13.29 -8.29 16.09
N SER A 18 13.26 -7.06 16.59
CA SER A 18 13.72 -5.94 15.80
C SER A 18 15.17 -6.27 15.47
N ASN A 19 15.50 -6.36 14.18
CA ASN A 19 16.83 -6.72 13.71
C ASN A 19 17.84 -5.58 13.96
N VAL A 20 17.66 -4.84 15.06
CA VAL A 20 18.41 -3.67 15.50
C VAL A 20 19.81 -4.06 15.95
N LEU A 21 19.99 -5.29 16.43
CA LEU A 21 21.26 -5.83 16.91
C LEU A 21 21.96 -6.76 15.89
N GLY A 22 21.34 -7.02 14.74
CA GLY A 22 21.93 -7.82 13.66
C GLY A 22 22.59 -6.93 12.60
N PRO A 23 23.60 -7.43 11.85
CA PRO A 23 24.18 -6.69 10.75
C PRO A 23 23.07 -6.22 9.80
N LYS A 24 23.13 -4.94 9.41
CA LYS A 24 22.14 -4.36 8.50
C LYS A 24 22.17 -5.13 7.20
N LYS A 25 21.03 -5.73 6.82
CA LYS A 25 20.87 -6.40 5.53
C LYS A 25 21.24 -5.40 4.44
N GLY A 26 22.19 -5.77 3.57
CA GLY A 26 22.62 -4.94 2.44
C GLY A 26 21.47 -4.63 1.47
N ALA A 27 21.79 -3.94 0.37
CA ALA A 27 20.80 -3.61 -0.65
C ALA A 27 20.03 -4.86 -1.09
N ARG A 28 18.71 -4.90 -0.82
CA ARG A 28 17.87 -6.06 -1.15
C ARG A 28 17.65 -6.26 -2.65
N VAL A 29 18.03 -5.27 -3.46
CA VAL A 29 17.87 -5.28 -4.92
C VAL A 29 19.20 -4.89 -5.54
N ILE A 30 19.82 -5.84 -6.24
CA ILE A 30 21.05 -5.62 -6.99
C ILE A 30 20.67 -5.15 -8.41
N ALA A 31 21.29 -4.07 -8.89
CA ALA A 31 21.05 -3.59 -10.24
C ALA A 31 21.61 -4.58 -11.29
N PRO A 32 20.88 -4.84 -12.39
CA PRO A 32 21.39 -5.70 -13.45
C PRO A 32 22.58 -5.04 -14.15
N LYS A 33 23.67 -5.79 -14.32
CA LYS A 33 24.89 -5.31 -15.01
C LYS A 33 24.90 -5.62 -16.51
N LYS A 34 24.17 -6.65 -16.94
CA LYS A 34 24.12 -7.08 -18.35
C LYS A 34 23.18 -6.17 -19.16
N ALA A 35 23.61 -5.76 -20.35
CA ALA A 35 22.86 -4.85 -21.22
C ALA A 35 21.42 -5.33 -21.51
N ASN A 36 21.24 -6.63 -21.79
CA ASN A 36 19.92 -7.21 -22.06
C ASN A 36 18.96 -7.09 -20.87
N LEU A 37 19.45 -7.32 -19.64
CA LEU A 37 18.64 -7.20 -18.42
C LEU A 37 18.29 -5.75 -18.10
N ILE A 38 19.18 -4.80 -18.43
CA ILE A 38 18.89 -3.37 -18.30
C ILE A 38 17.75 -2.97 -19.26
N ARG A 39 17.79 -3.45 -20.51
CA ARG A 39 16.73 -3.20 -21.51
C ARG A 39 15.39 -3.79 -21.04
N GLN A 40 15.38 -5.05 -20.57
CA GLN A 40 14.17 -5.68 -20.04
C GLN A 40 13.59 -4.90 -18.86
N LYS A 41 14.42 -4.51 -17.87
CA LYS A 41 13.97 -3.70 -16.72
C LYS A 41 13.33 -2.38 -17.13
N LYS A 42 13.87 -1.71 -18.16
CA LYS A 42 13.28 -0.47 -18.72
C LYS A 42 11.92 -0.74 -19.36
N ILE A 43 11.80 -1.81 -20.14
CA ILE A 43 10.54 -2.22 -20.77
C ILE A 43 9.47 -2.54 -19.70
N THR A 44 9.81 -3.35 -18.71
CA THR A 44 8.90 -3.69 -17.60
C THR A 44 8.41 -2.44 -16.88
N LYS A 45 9.30 -1.48 -16.58
CA LYS A 45 8.92 -0.21 -15.93
C LYS A 45 7.95 0.61 -16.79
N LYS A 46 8.15 0.67 -18.11
CA LYS A 46 7.26 1.39 -19.03
C LYS A 46 5.88 0.74 -19.10
N ILE A 47 5.81 -0.59 -19.18
CA ILE A 47 4.54 -1.32 -19.23
C ILE A 47 3.80 -1.20 -17.90
N SER A 48 4.50 -1.39 -16.78
CA SER A 48 3.87 -1.32 -15.46
C SER A 48 3.28 0.06 -15.17
N SER A 49 4.00 1.14 -15.50
CA SER A 49 3.50 2.52 -15.32
C SER A 49 2.29 2.83 -16.21
N GLY A 50 2.25 2.31 -17.44
CA GLY A 50 1.09 2.43 -18.30
C GLY A 50 -0.13 1.67 -17.77
N LEU A 51 0.07 0.47 -17.23
CA LEU A 51 -0.99 -0.32 -16.59
C LEU A 51 -1.52 0.38 -15.34
N THR A 52 -0.65 0.91 -14.48
CA THR A 52 -1.10 1.65 -13.28
C THR A 52 -1.91 2.89 -13.64
N ALA A 53 -1.45 3.68 -14.63
CA ALA A 53 -2.19 4.85 -15.09
C ALA A 53 -3.58 4.49 -15.66
N ARG A 54 -3.69 3.37 -16.39
CA ARG A 54 -5.00 2.87 -16.87
C ARG A 54 -5.89 2.42 -15.73
N THR A 55 -5.34 1.74 -14.71
CA THR A 55 -6.11 1.33 -13.54
C THR A 55 -6.56 2.53 -12.70
N GLU A 56 -5.72 3.54 -12.53
CA GLU A 56 -6.05 4.79 -11.83
C GLU A 56 -7.17 5.52 -12.55
N ARG A 57 -7.10 5.62 -13.89
CA ARG A 57 -8.18 6.19 -14.70
C ARG A 57 -9.48 5.42 -14.55
N ALA A 58 -9.46 4.09 -14.64
CA ALA A 58 -10.65 3.26 -14.49
C ALA A 58 -11.27 3.38 -13.08
N LEU A 59 -10.44 3.50 -12.03
CA LEU A 59 -10.92 3.76 -10.68
C LEU A 59 -11.51 5.17 -10.55
N ALA A 60 -10.90 6.19 -11.15
CA ALA A 60 -11.41 7.55 -11.16
C ALA A 60 -12.73 7.67 -11.94
N GLU A 61 -12.87 6.98 -13.07
CA GLU A 61 -14.14 6.91 -13.82
C GLU A 61 -15.23 6.23 -13.00
N ARG A 62 -14.92 5.12 -12.33
CA ARG A 62 -15.86 4.45 -11.43
C ARG A 62 -16.20 5.31 -10.22
N ALA A 63 -15.22 5.97 -9.61
CA ALA A 63 -15.42 6.86 -8.46
C ALA A 63 -16.21 8.11 -8.85
N GLY A 64 -15.88 8.76 -9.96
CA GLY A 64 -16.63 9.91 -10.50
C GLY A 64 -18.04 9.50 -10.93
N HIS A 65 -18.20 8.33 -11.55
CA HIS A 65 -19.53 7.77 -11.81
C HIS A 65 -20.30 7.49 -10.51
N LEU A 66 -19.63 6.98 -9.47
CA LEU A 66 -20.23 6.79 -8.15
C LEU A 66 -20.54 8.11 -7.45
N GLU A 67 -19.74 9.17 -7.61
CA GLU A 67 -20.04 10.52 -7.12
C GLU A 67 -21.27 11.10 -7.83
N LEU A 68 -21.43 10.84 -9.12
CA LEU A 68 -22.63 11.20 -9.88
C LEU A 68 -23.86 10.40 -9.43
N LEU A 69 -23.72 9.10 -9.15
CA LEU A 69 -24.81 8.24 -8.66
C LEU A 69 -25.17 8.49 -7.19
N ALA A 70 -24.19 8.83 -6.35
CA ALA A 70 -24.39 9.08 -4.92
C ALA A 70 -24.85 10.52 -4.62
N GLY A 71 -25.02 11.36 -5.65
CA GLY A 71 -25.38 12.76 -5.50
C GLY A 71 -24.23 13.58 -4.94
N GLY A 72 -23.31 13.99 -5.82
CA GLY A 72 -22.14 14.80 -5.49
C GLY A 72 -22.45 15.98 -4.57
N LYS A 73 -21.73 16.04 -3.44
CA LYS A 73 -21.62 17.16 -2.48
C LYS A 73 -22.89 18.00 -2.31
N LYS A 74 -23.74 17.62 -1.35
CA LYS A 74 -24.47 18.63 -0.57
C LYS A 74 -23.44 19.46 0.22
N SER A 75 -23.48 20.78 0.01
CA SER A 75 -22.87 21.83 0.83
C SER A 75 -21.39 22.15 0.58
N LYS A 76 -21.12 23.15 -0.27
CA LYS A 76 -20.57 24.46 0.14
C LYS A 76 -20.43 25.38 -1.07
N ASP A 77 -20.71 26.65 -0.83
CA ASP A 77 -20.52 27.83 -1.70
C ASP A 77 -21.61 28.13 -2.74
N GLY A 78 -22.65 28.80 -2.25
CA GLY A 78 -23.70 29.44 -3.04
C GLY A 78 -24.44 30.54 -2.28
N LYS A 79 -23.73 31.39 -1.52
CA LYS A 79 -24.23 32.72 -1.17
C LYS A 79 -23.78 33.69 -2.25
N VAL A 80 -24.63 33.91 -3.25
CA VAL A 80 -24.63 35.16 -4.03
C VAL A 80 -26.07 35.68 -3.98
N LYS A 81 -26.24 36.78 -3.25
CA LYS A 81 -27.44 37.60 -3.24
C LYS A 81 -27.70 38.14 -4.65
N LYS A 82 -28.90 37.91 -5.18
CA LYS A 82 -29.73 38.97 -5.77
C LYS A 82 -31.17 38.49 -5.85
#